data_AF-U2HJ27-F1
#
_entry.id   AF-U2HJ27-F1
#
_cell.length_a   1.000
_cell.length_b   1.000
_cell.length_c   1.000
_cell.angle_alpha   90.00
_cell.angle_beta   90.00
_cell.angle_gamma   90.00
#
_symmetry.space_group_name_H-M   'P 1'
#
loop_
_entity.id
_entity.type
_entity.pdbx_description
1 polymer ?
#
loop_
_entity_poly.entity_id
_entity_poly.type
_entity_poly.pdbx_seq_one_letter_code
_entity_poly.pdbx_strand_id
1 'polypeptide(L)' 'MRLYGEPAFIRSGGDEFTAAKVMRWLRDAASGPAFIAPGSPWQNGFVERLAA' A
#
# COMPACT_ATOMS: atom_id res chain seq x y z
N MET A 1 -5.10 4.71 22.64
CA MET A 1 -3.87 5.48 22.37
C MET A 1 -3.37 5.06 21.00
N ARG A 2 -3.13 5.98 20.07
CA ARG A 2 -2.67 5.65 18.71
C ARG A 2 -1.16 5.87 18.67
N LEU A 3 -0.39 4.80 18.41
CA LEU A 3 1.08 4.84 18.46
C LEU A 3 1.70 5.56 17.24
N TYR A 4 0.96 5.62 16.12
CA TYR A 4 1.39 6.21 14.84
C TYR A 4 0.25 6.94 14.14
N GLY A 5 0.57 7.77 13.14
CA GLY A 5 -0.43 8.47 12.31
C GLY A 5 -1.27 7.55 11.42
N GLU A 6 -2.32 8.10 10.81
CA GLU A 6 -3.05 7.46 9.71
C GLU A 6 -2.38 7.80 8.37
N PRO A 7 -2.01 6.81 7.55
CA PRO A 7 -1.52 7.11 6.22
C PRO A 7 -2.68 7.56 5.34
N ALA A 8 -2.47 8.61 4.53
CA ALA A 8 -3.43 8.97 3.49
C ALA A 8 -3.45 7.94 2.36
N PHE A 9 -2.32 7.26 2.10
CA PHE A 9 -2.19 6.28 1.02
C PHE A 9 -1.26 5.11 1.38
N ILE A 10 -1.55 3.93 0.84
CA ILE A 10 -0.69 2.75 0.92
C ILE A 10 -0.26 2.31 -0.47
N ARG A 11 1.06 2.21 -0.71
CA ARG A 11 1.62 1.82 -2.00
C ARG A 11 1.92 0.33 -2.08
N SER A 12 1.45 -0.35 -3.15
CA SER A 12 1.68 -1.79 -3.34
C SER A 12 1.46 -2.24 -4.79
N GLY A 13 2.01 -3.41 -5.16
CA GLY A 13 1.89 -4.03 -6.49
C GLY A 13 1.43 -5.50 -6.48
N GLY A 14 1.14 -6.08 -5.31
CA GLY A 14 0.65 -7.46 -5.18
C GLY A 14 -0.84 -7.60 -5.54
N ASP A 15 -1.24 -8.76 -6.04
CA ASP A 15 -2.65 -9.08 -6.33
C ASP A 15 -3.49 -9.08 -5.05
N GLU A 16 -2.89 -9.41 -3.90
CA GLU A 16 -3.54 -9.35 -2.60
C GLU A 16 -4.01 -7.92 -2.25
N PHE A 17 -3.33 -6.90 -2.76
CA PHE A 17 -3.71 -5.50 -2.56
C PHE A 17 -4.87 -5.04 -3.45
N THR A 18 -5.28 -5.85 -4.40
CA THR A 18 -6.49 -5.63 -5.20
C THR A 18 -7.71 -6.36 -4.63
N ALA A 19 -7.52 -7.23 -3.63
CA ALA A 19 -8.60 -8.01 -3.02
C ALA A 19 -9.68 -7.09 -2.41
N ALA A 20 -10.95 -7.42 -2.66
CA ALA A 20 -12.09 -6.61 -2.21
C ALA A 20 -12.10 -6.37 -0.69
N LYS A 21 -11.63 -7.36 0.09
CA LYS A 21 -11.52 -7.27 1.55
C LYS A 21 -10.49 -6.22 1.99
N VAL A 22 -9.34 -6.15 1.31
CA VAL A 22 -8.29 -5.15 1.57
C VAL A 22 -8.79 -3.76 1.18
N MET A 23 -9.41 -3.63 0.01
CA MET A 23 -9.98 -2.36 -0.46
C MET A 23 -11.08 -1.83 0.46
N ARG A 24 -11.90 -2.72 1.06
CA ARG A 24 -12.88 -2.33 2.08
C ARG A 24 -12.19 -1.83 3.34
N TRP A 25 -11.20 -2.56 3.83
CA TRP A 25 -10.46 -2.15 5.03
C TRP A 25 -9.78 -0.78 4.85
N LEU A 26 -9.19 -0.53 3.68
CA LEU A 26 -8.60 0.78 3.33
C LEU A 26 -9.64 1.92 3.40
N ARG A 27 -10.84 1.71 2.84
CA ARG A 27 -11.94 2.68 2.92
C ARG A 27 -12.37 2.94 4.37
N ASP A 28 -12.52 1.88 5.16
CA ASP A 28 -12.91 1.98 6.56
C ASP A 28 -11.84 2.73 7.39
N ALA A 29 -10.58 2.64 6.99
CA ALA A 29 -9.42 3.33 7.57
C ALA A 29 -9.12 4.70 6.92
N ALA A 30 -10.03 5.26 6.12
CA ALA A 30 -9.86 6.51 5.37
C ALA A 30 -8.52 6.63 4.60
N SER A 31 -7.97 5.49 4.18
CA SER A 31 -6.67 5.36 3.52
C SER A 31 -6.89 4.94 2.06
N GLY A 32 -6.21 5.61 1.12
CA GLY A 32 -6.29 5.29 -0.31
C GLY A 32 -5.27 4.23 -0.76
N PRO A 33 -5.57 3.44 -1.79
CA PRO A 33 -4.55 2.62 -2.46
C PRO A 33 -3.70 3.48 -3.42
N ALA A 34 -2.42 3.11 -3.59
CA ALA A 34 -1.53 3.64 -4.62
C ALA A 34 -0.84 2.47 -5.33
N PHE A 35 -1.32 2.07 -6.51
CA PHE A 35 -0.79 0.90 -7.19
C PHE A 35 0.53 1.17 -7.92
N ILE A 36 1.41 0.17 -7.92
CA ILE A 36 2.63 0.12 -8.72
C ILE A 36 2.31 -0.54 -10.07
N ALA A 37 2.85 0.00 -11.15
CA ALA A 37 2.74 -0.61 -12.47
C ALA A 37 3.47 -1.97 -12.51
N PRO A 38 2.91 -3.00 -13.16
CA PRO A 38 3.57 -4.28 -13.32
C PRO A 38 5.00 -4.13 -13.88
N GLY A 39 5.95 -4.87 -13.31
CA GLY A 39 7.36 -4.81 -13.71
C GLY A 39 8.09 -3.51 -13.33
N SER A 40 7.49 -2.64 -12.49
CA SER A 40 8.05 -1.33 -12.13
C SER A 40 8.42 -1.17 -10.64
N PRO A 41 9.27 -2.04 -10.06
CA PRO A 41 9.59 -2.03 -8.62
C PRO A 41 10.23 -0.70 -8.16
N TRP A 42 10.88 0.05 -9.05
CA TRP A 42 11.44 1.37 -8.75
C TRP A 42 10.40 2.39 -8.27
N GLN A 43 9.11 2.22 -8.58
CA GLN A 43 8.03 3.07 -8.05
C GLN A 43 7.82 2.90 -6.53
N ASN A 44 8.43 1.87 -5.94
CA ASN A 44 8.48 1.58 -4.52
C ASN A 44 9.92 1.57 -3.95
N GLY A 45 10.84 2.28 -4.60
CA GLY A 45 12.28 2.18 -4.34
C GLY A 45 12.76 2.48 -2.92
N PHE A 46 11.93 3.03 -2.02
CA PHE A 46 12.27 3.11 -0.60
C PHE A 46 12.14 1.75 0.10
N VAL A 47 11.01 1.08 -0.09
CA VAL A 47 10.73 -0.23 0.53
C VAL A 47 11.54 -1.34 -0.14
N GLU A 48 11.77 -1.27 -1.46
CA GLU A 48 12.61 -2.26 -2.16
C GLU A 48 14.04 -2.32 -1.62
N ARG A 49 14.56 -1.23 -1.05
CA ARG A 49 15.89 -1.22 -0.40
C ARG A 49 15.93 -2.02 0.90
N LEU A 50 14.79 -2.26 1.52
CA LEU A 50 14.66 -3.04 2.76
C LEU A 50 14.47 -4.54 2.49
N ALA A 51 14.25 -4.91 1.22
CA ALA A 51 14.08 -6.30 0.79
C ALA A 51 15.40 -6.97 0.36
N ALA A 52 16.51 -6.23 0.37
CA ALA A 52 17.87 -6.72 0.13
C ALA A 52 18.55 -7.09 1.46
#